data_AF-A0A820MAF1-F1
#
_entry.id   AF-A0A820MAF1-F1
#
_cell.length_a   1.000
_cell.length_b   1.000
_cell.length_c   1.000
_cell.angle_alpha   90.00
_cell.angle_beta   90.00
_cell.angle_gamma   90.00
#
_symmetry.space_group_name_H-M   'P 1'
#
loop_
_entity.id
_entity.type
_entity.pdbx_description
1 polymer ?
#
loop_
_entity_poly.entity_id
_entity_poly.type
_entity_poly.pdbx_seq_one_letter_code
_entity_poly.pdbx_strand_id
1 'polypeptide(L)'
;LTVYAKRNNDNESSSRSVVRFDLDVNKLRRPMKFPLIYSQFQTKKCQIYTPLDGVLKKGSIVPIHCIVPGATEVNLTVDSQWLNSEGYTDPILQRQITVGSSDVVIYAKYGQKPNYDGLVKYIVQ
;
A
#
# COMPACT_ATOMS: atom_id res chain seq x y z
N LEU A 1 -12.86 -13.82 1.90
CA LEU A 1 -12.74 -13.84 0.43
C LEU A 1 -13.72 -14.85 -0.13
N THR A 2 -14.50 -14.50 -1.15
CA THR A 2 -15.49 -15.41 -1.75
C THR A 2 -15.19 -15.60 -3.22
N VAL A 3 -14.99 -16.84 -3.64
CA VAL A 3 -14.74 -17.23 -5.03
C VAL A 3 -16.05 -17.68 -5.66
N TYR A 4 -16.33 -17.16 -6.84
CA TYR A 4 -17.48 -17.54 -7.66
C TYR A 4 -17.00 -18.21 -8.94
N ALA A 5 -17.71 -19.25 -9.38
CA ALA A 5 -17.40 -19.95 -10.62
C ALA A 5 -18.69 -20.26 -11.41
N LYS A 6 -18.51 -20.40 -12.73
CA LYS A 6 -19.55 -20.76 -13.70
C LYS A 6 -18.98 -21.78 -14.69
N ARG A 7 -19.78 -22.77 -15.12
CA ARG A 7 -19.36 -23.71 -16.17
C ARG A 7 -19.43 -23.01 -17.53
N ASN A 8 -18.38 -23.15 -18.33
CA ASN A 8 -18.27 -22.50 -19.64
C ASN A 8 -19.41 -22.86 -20.62
N ASN A 9 -20.00 -24.04 -20.50
CA ASN A 9 -21.00 -24.53 -21.47
C ASN A 9 -22.45 -24.16 -21.09
N ASP A 10 -22.66 -23.38 -20.03
CA ASP A 10 -23.99 -23.09 -19.51
C ASP A 10 -24.17 -21.57 -19.38
N ASN A 11 -24.41 -20.91 -20.51
CA ASN A 11 -24.46 -19.45 -20.61
C ASN A 11 -25.65 -18.83 -19.87
N GLU A 12 -26.72 -19.59 -19.60
CA GLU A 12 -27.92 -19.08 -18.93
C GLU A 12 -27.83 -19.15 -17.40
N SER A 13 -26.94 -19.95 -16.82
CA SER A 13 -26.85 -20.08 -15.37
C SER A 13 -26.00 -18.98 -14.71
N SER A 14 -26.44 -18.54 -13.53
CA SER A 14 -25.73 -17.55 -12.71
C SER A 14 -24.50 -18.17 -12.03
N SER A 15 -23.40 -17.43 -11.94
CA SER A 15 -22.21 -17.84 -11.18
C SER A 15 -22.57 -18.24 -9.75
N ARG A 16 -22.06 -19.38 -9.27
CA ARG A 16 -22.27 -19.87 -7.89
C ARG A 16 -21.04 -19.60 -7.04
N SER A 17 -21.25 -19.28 -5.76
CA SER A 17 -20.14 -19.26 -4.79
C SER A 17 -19.66 -20.69 -4.61
N VAL A 18 -18.37 -20.92 -4.85
CA VAL A 18 -17.77 -22.26 -4.79
C VAL A 18 -16.83 -22.41 -3.60
N VAL A 19 -16.24 -21.32 -3.13
CA VAL A 19 -15.36 -21.33 -1.96
C VAL A 19 -15.51 -20.01 -1.20
N ARG A 20 -15.59 -20.10 0.12
CA ARG A 20 -15.50 -18.96 1.02
C ARG A 20 -14.34 -19.18 1.98
N PHE A 21 -13.40 -18.24 1.98
CA PHE A 21 -12.31 -18.18 2.95
C PHE A 21 -12.67 -17.15 4.01
N ASP A 22 -12.89 -17.62 5.23
CA ASP A 22 -13.05 -16.80 6.41
C ASP A 22 -11.74 -16.83 7.21
N LEU A 23 -11.31 -15.66 7.69
CA LEU A 23 -10.16 -15.53 8.57
C LEU A 23 -10.68 -15.12 9.94
N ASP A 24 -10.59 -16.02 10.90
CA ASP A 24 -10.95 -15.77 12.29
C ASP A 24 -9.68 -15.56 13.13
N VAL A 25 -9.48 -14.33 13.61
CA VAL A 25 -8.29 -13.94 14.39
C VAL A 25 -8.70 -13.71 15.84
N ASN A 26 -8.65 -14.77 16.63
CA ASN A 26 -9.06 -14.74 18.05
C ASN A 26 -7.99 -14.14 18.99
N LYS A 27 -6.71 -14.18 18.59
CA LYS A 27 -5.59 -13.60 19.36
C LYS A 27 -4.51 -13.09 18.41
N LEU A 28 -4.18 -11.81 18.50
CA LEU A 28 -3.05 -11.23 17.79
C LEU A 28 -1.75 -11.64 18.48
N ARG A 29 -0.79 -12.22 17.74
CA ARG A 29 0.56 -12.53 18.26
C ARG A 29 1.29 -11.28 18.75
N ARG A 30 1.04 -10.14 18.11
CA ARG A 30 1.54 -8.83 18.49
C ARG A 30 0.48 -7.79 18.12
N PRO A 31 0.14 -6.84 19.02
CA PRO A 31 -0.67 -5.69 18.62
C PRO A 31 0.09 -4.90 17.55
N MET A 32 -0.53 -4.76 16.38
CA MET A 32 0.00 -3.99 15.25
C MET A 32 -0.96 -2.83 14.98
N LYS A 33 -0.41 -1.66 14.67
CA LYS A 33 -1.17 -0.58 14.04
C LYS A 33 -0.88 -0.63 12.56
N PHE A 34 -1.90 -0.49 11.73
CA PHE A 34 -1.68 -0.38 10.28
C PHE A 34 -1.35 1.07 9.92
N PRO A 35 -0.60 1.30 8.83
CA PRO A 35 -0.45 2.64 8.30
C PRO A 35 -1.80 3.21 7.88
N LEU A 36 -1.91 4.54 7.91
CA LEU A 36 -3.08 5.24 7.40
C LEU A 36 -3.09 5.14 5.86
N ILE A 37 -4.18 4.64 5.30
CA ILE A 37 -4.37 4.46 3.86
C ILE A 37 -5.29 5.56 3.33
N TYR A 38 -4.83 6.31 2.33
CA TYR A 38 -5.64 7.32 1.64
C TYR A 38 -6.47 6.70 0.52
N SER A 39 -7.55 7.37 0.11
CA SER A 39 -8.52 6.85 -0.88
C SER A 39 -7.90 6.47 -2.22
N GLN A 40 -6.85 7.19 -2.65
CA GLN A 40 -6.17 6.91 -3.92
C GLN A 40 -5.45 5.57 -3.92
N PHE A 41 -4.96 5.11 -2.76
CA PHE A 41 -4.35 3.78 -2.63
C PHE A 41 -5.34 2.67 -3.02
N GLN A 42 -6.57 2.74 -2.52
CA GLN A 42 -7.61 1.76 -2.85
C GLN A 42 -8.09 1.89 -4.30
N THR A 43 -8.32 3.13 -4.75
CA THR A 43 -8.80 3.43 -6.11
C THR A 43 -7.83 2.93 -7.18
N LYS A 44 -6.53 3.01 -6.89
CA LYS A 44 -5.44 2.58 -7.77
C LYS A 44 -5.00 1.14 -7.53
N LYS A 45 -5.65 0.42 -6.61
CA LYS A 45 -5.32 -0.98 -6.27
C LYS A 45 -3.85 -1.16 -5.85
N CYS A 46 -3.32 -0.18 -5.13
CA CYS A 46 -1.98 -0.24 -4.58
C CYS A 46 -1.85 -1.37 -3.53
N GLN A 47 -0.61 -1.79 -3.26
CA GLN A 47 -0.32 -2.83 -2.26
C GLN A 47 0.92 -2.45 -1.45
N ILE A 48 0.94 -2.79 -0.16
CA ILE A 48 2.12 -2.65 0.70
C ILE A 48 2.69 -4.05 0.91
N TYR A 49 3.96 -4.24 0.57
CA TYR A 49 4.70 -5.45 0.94
C TYR A 49 5.47 -5.25 2.24
N THR A 50 6.14 -4.11 2.38
CA THR A 50 6.88 -3.78 3.61
C THR A 50 7.06 -2.27 3.77
N PRO A 51 7.05 -1.74 5.02
CA PRO A 51 6.61 -2.40 6.24
C PRO A 51 5.07 -2.46 6.34
N LEU A 52 4.53 -3.53 6.91
CA LEU A 52 3.09 -3.60 7.23
C LEU A 52 2.76 -2.95 8.58
N ASP A 53 3.76 -2.78 9.45
CA ASP A 53 3.60 -2.03 10.70
C ASP A 53 3.50 -0.54 10.37
N GLY A 54 2.42 0.07 10.83
CA GLY A 54 2.13 1.50 10.70
C GLY A 54 3.00 2.38 11.60
N VAL A 55 3.69 1.78 12.58
CA VAL A 55 4.62 2.47 13.47
C VAL A 55 6.06 2.18 13.06
N LEU A 56 6.80 3.22 12.73
CA LEU A 56 8.22 3.16 12.41
C LEU A 56 9.06 3.64 13.59
N LYS A 57 10.21 3.01 13.80
CA LYS A 57 11.14 3.41 14.86
C LYS A 57 11.98 4.60 14.41
N LYS A 58 12.00 5.67 15.20
CA LYS A 58 12.85 6.85 14.95
C LYS A 58 14.31 6.47 14.71
N GLY A 59 14.92 7.06 13.67
CA GLY A 59 16.32 6.87 13.31
C GLY A 59 16.67 5.50 12.73
N SER A 60 15.70 4.59 12.59
CA SER A 60 15.93 3.29 11.96
C SER A 60 15.97 3.40 10.43
N ILE A 61 16.69 2.49 9.78
CA ILE A 61 16.65 2.32 8.34
C ILE A 61 15.59 1.27 8.02
N VAL A 62 14.58 1.65 7.23
CA VAL A 62 13.44 0.79 6.92
C VAL A 62 13.31 0.64 5.41
N PRO A 63 13.15 -0.60 4.89
CA PRO A 63 12.80 -0.82 3.50
C PRO A 63 11.32 -0.49 3.28
N ILE A 64 11.04 0.38 2.31
CA ILE A 64 9.72 0.60 1.76
C ILE A 64 9.61 -0.21 0.46
N HIS A 65 8.58 -1.05 0.37
CA HIS A 65 8.25 -1.83 -0.81
C HIS A 65 6.73 -1.84 -1.02
N CYS A 66 6.28 -1.21 -2.11
CA CYS A 66 4.87 -1.07 -2.45
C CYS A 66 4.63 -1.27 -3.96
N ILE A 67 3.44 -1.76 -4.31
CA ILE A 67 2.90 -1.70 -5.68
C ILE A 67 2.05 -0.44 -5.82
N VAL A 68 2.39 0.38 -6.81
CA VAL A 68 1.73 1.65 -7.15
C VAL A 68 1.54 1.71 -8.68
N PRO A 69 0.49 1.07 -9.21
CA PRO A 69 0.39 0.84 -10.64
C PRO A 69 -0.05 2.09 -11.41
N GLY A 70 0.62 2.35 -12.53
CA GLY A 70 0.27 3.44 -13.45
C GLY A 70 0.59 4.84 -12.93
N ALA A 71 1.36 4.96 -11.85
CA ALA A 71 1.91 6.25 -11.45
C ALA A 71 3.05 6.64 -12.38
N THR A 72 3.11 7.91 -12.74
CA THR A 72 4.23 8.48 -13.50
C THR A 72 5.41 8.76 -12.59
N GLU A 73 5.14 9.08 -11.32
CA GLU A 73 6.15 9.35 -10.31
C GLU A 73 5.61 8.92 -8.95
N VAL A 74 6.49 8.36 -8.12
CA VAL A 74 6.20 8.02 -6.72
C VAL A 74 7.34 8.58 -5.89
N ASN A 75 6.99 9.33 -4.85
CA ASN A 75 7.97 9.95 -3.98
C ASN A 75 7.50 9.89 -2.52
N LEU A 76 8.41 10.12 -1.59
CA LEU A 76 8.18 10.01 -0.16
C LEU A 76 8.57 11.30 0.53
N THR A 77 7.87 11.60 1.61
CA THR A 77 8.31 12.59 2.58
C THR A 77 8.68 11.93 3.89
N VAL A 78 9.73 12.43 4.53
CA VAL A 78 10.08 12.13 5.92
C VAL A 78 10.07 13.46 6.68
N ASP A 79 9.31 13.55 7.76
CA ASP A 79 9.15 14.81 8.52
C ASP A 79 8.73 16.00 7.63
N SER A 80 7.78 15.75 6.71
CA SER A 80 7.33 16.73 5.70
C SER A 80 8.41 17.21 4.71
N GLN A 81 9.61 16.60 4.69
CA GLN A 81 10.65 16.89 3.70
C GLN A 81 10.63 15.84 2.60
N TRP A 82 10.57 16.30 1.34
CA TRP A 82 10.66 15.43 0.17
C TRP A 82 12.02 14.76 0.08
N LEU A 83 12.00 13.46 -0.15
CA LEU A 83 13.20 12.73 -0.54
C LEU A 83 13.42 12.85 -2.05
N ASN A 84 14.63 12.50 -2.50
CA ASN A 84 14.93 12.42 -3.93
C ASN A 84 14.03 11.36 -4.59
N SER A 85 13.48 11.65 -5.77
CA SER A 85 12.67 10.69 -6.52
C SER A 85 13.55 9.53 -7.01
N GLU A 86 13.60 8.44 -6.26
CA GLU A 86 14.37 7.24 -6.59
C GLU A 86 13.66 5.96 -6.12
N GLY A 87 14.02 4.83 -6.73
CA GLY A 87 13.51 3.52 -6.35
C GLY A 87 12.11 3.19 -6.86
N TYR A 88 11.53 4.01 -7.75
CA TYR A 88 10.28 3.70 -8.42
C TYR A 88 10.51 3.31 -9.89
N THR A 89 10.03 2.13 -10.26
CA THR A 89 9.91 1.64 -11.64
C THR A 89 8.55 0.98 -11.75
N ASP A 90 7.62 1.56 -12.52
CA ASP A 90 6.24 1.10 -12.61
C ASP A 90 6.15 -0.43 -12.74
N PRO A 91 5.38 -1.12 -11.88
CA PRO A 91 4.49 -0.60 -10.83
C PRO A 91 5.11 -0.61 -9.42
N ILE A 92 6.43 -0.77 -9.28
CA ILE A 92 7.10 -1.08 -8.02
C ILE A 92 7.83 0.13 -7.47
N LEU A 93 7.51 0.51 -6.23
CA LEU A 93 8.36 1.37 -5.39
C LEU A 93 9.15 0.48 -4.44
N GLN A 94 10.48 0.52 -4.52
CA GLN A 94 11.38 -0.19 -3.62
C GLN A 94 12.58 0.70 -3.26
N ARG A 95 12.67 1.09 -1.99
CA ARG A 95 13.75 1.97 -1.49
C ARG A 95 13.95 1.79 0.02
N GLN A 96 15.18 2.03 0.49
CA GLN A 96 15.44 2.21 1.92
C GLN A 96 15.37 3.70 2.31
N ILE A 97 14.76 3.97 3.46
CA ILE A 97 14.71 5.32 4.04
C ILE A 97 15.24 5.30 5.47
N THR A 98 15.80 6.42 5.89
CA THR A 98 16.05 6.69 7.32
C THR A 98 14.81 7.35 7.89
N VAL A 99 14.24 6.75 8.93
CA VAL A 99 13.02 7.24 9.58
C VAL A 99 13.34 8.49 10.40
N GLY A 100 12.58 9.55 10.16
CA GLY A 100 12.66 10.82 10.88
C GLY A 100 12.08 10.76 12.28
N SER A 101 11.44 11.84 12.72
CA SER A 101 10.90 12.01 14.08
C SER A 101 9.37 12.02 14.16
N SER A 102 8.65 12.21 13.05
CA SER A 102 7.21 12.49 13.05
C SER A 102 6.41 11.51 12.18
N ASP A 103 6.60 11.57 10.86
CA ASP A 103 5.90 10.71 9.92
C ASP A 103 6.71 10.40 8.66
N VAL A 104 6.23 9.36 7.98
CA VAL A 104 6.65 9.02 6.62
C VAL A 104 5.40 8.91 5.77
N VAL A 105 5.36 9.61 4.64
CA VAL A 105 4.21 9.57 3.73
C VAL A 105 4.67 9.22 2.33
N ILE A 106 3.99 8.25 1.71
CA ILE A 106 4.18 7.86 0.32
C ILE A 106 3.15 8.60 -0.53
N TYR A 107 3.61 9.23 -1.59
CA TYR A 107 2.80 9.95 -2.56
C TYR A 107 3.00 9.38 -3.96
N ALA A 108 1.97 9.51 -4.79
CA ALA A 108 2.07 9.21 -6.20
C ALA A 108 1.45 10.30 -7.05
N LYS A 109 2.00 10.46 -8.24
CA LYS A 109 1.49 11.32 -9.30
C LYS A 109 1.04 10.45 -10.46
N TYR A 110 -0.13 10.77 -11.00
CA TYR A 110 -0.76 10.04 -12.09
C TYR A 110 -1.00 10.94 -13.29
N GLY A 111 -0.55 10.51 -14.47
CA GLY A 111 -0.68 11.26 -15.71
C GLY A 111 0.00 12.64 -15.64
N GLN A 112 -0.61 13.64 -16.26
CA GLN A 112 -0.09 15.01 -16.34
C GLN A 112 -0.57 15.92 -15.18
N LYS A 113 -1.07 15.34 -14.08
CA LYS A 113 -1.56 16.15 -12.95
C LYS A 113 -0.40 16.91 -12.28
N PRO A 114 -0.58 18.18 -11.89
CA PRO A 114 0.48 18.93 -11.21
C PRO A 114 0.75 18.40 -9.80
N ASN A 115 -0.28 17.89 -9.13
CA ASN A 115 -0.25 17.55 -7.71
C ASN A 115 0.01 16.07 -7.47
N TYR A 116 0.59 15.81 -6.30
CA TYR A 116 0.75 14.48 -5.74
C TYR A 116 -0.47 14.10 -4.90
N ASP A 117 -0.85 12.84 -5.03
CA ASP A 117 -1.88 12.22 -4.20
C ASP A 117 -1.19 11.42 -3.09
N GLY A 118 -1.60 11.63 -1.82
CA GLY A 118 -1.15 10.80 -0.71
C GLY A 118 -1.67 9.37 -0.85
N LEU A 119 -0.84 8.38 -0.54
CA LEU A 119 -1.18 6.96 -0.62
C LEU A 119 -1.16 6.29 0.75
N VAL A 120 -0.06 6.42 1.46
CA VAL A 120 0.17 5.72 2.74
C VAL A 120 0.88 6.66 3.70
N LYS A 121 0.44 6.73 4.96
CA LYS A 121 1.12 7.46 6.03
C LYS A 121 1.45 6.54 7.20
N TYR A 122 2.71 6.52 7.57
CA TYR A 122 3.23 5.87 8.78
C TYR A 122 3.47 6.91 9.87
N ILE A 123 3.30 6.51 11.13
CA ILE A 123 3.67 7.33 12.28
C ILE A 123 5.01 6.87 12.83
N VAL A 124 5.75 7.80 13.43
CA VAL A 124 7.03 7.50 14.07
C VAL A 124 6.88 7.44 15.59
N GLN A 125 7.56 6.48 16.22
CA GLN A 125 7.74 6.38 17.67
C GLN A 125 9.20 6.15 18.05
#